data_AF-A0A920DF97-F1
#
_entry.id   AF-A0A920DF97-F1
#
_cell.length_a   1.000
_cell.length_b   1.000
_cell.length_c   1.000
_cell.angle_alpha   90.00
_cell.angle_beta   90.00
_cell.angle_gamma   90.00
#
_symmetry.space_group_name_H-M   'P 1'
#
loop_
_entity.id
_entity.type
_entity.pdbx_description
1 polymer ?
#
loop_
_entity_poly.entity_id
_entity_poly.type
_entity_poly.pdbx_seq_one_letter_code
_entity_poly.pdbx_strand_id
1 'polypeptide(L)'
;MQFLPVLVLMILFFVMMFGIGFILNMLMKTTWFPAYLFIIVLIPIVIFSMWDRSSSFGTHLSSYGPVDYLIGLSGVAGAILSGWTIQKLRLGGYKMF
;
A
#
# COMPACT_ATOMS: atom_id res chain seq x y z
N MET A 1 12.01 21.67 -0.72
CA MET A 1 11.59 20.28 -1.05
C MET A 1 11.85 20.04 -2.52
N GLN A 2 12.65 19.04 -2.88
CA GLN A 2 12.78 18.62 -4.28
C GLN A 2 11.51 17.83 -4.64
N PHE A 3 10.68 18.38 -5.52
CA PHE A 3 9.39 17.76 -5.90
C PHE A 3 9.56 16.47 -6.71
N LEU A 4 10.59 16.42 -7.56
CA LEU A 4 10.80 15.32 -8.50
C LEU A 4 11.03 13.97 -7.79
N PRO A 5 11.92 13.84 -6.77
CA PRO A 5 12.07 12.58 -6.04
C PRO A 5 10.79 12.11 -5.35
N VAL A 6 9.99 13.02 -4.80
CA VAL A 6 8.72 12.69 -4.15
C VAL A 6 7.74 12.07 -5.14
N LEU A 7 7.59 12.68 -6.31
CA LEU A 7 6.72 12.17 -7.37
C LEU A 7 7.18 10.79 -7.85
N VAL A 8 8.49 10.60 -8.05
CA VAL A 8 9.05 9.29 -8.44
C VAL A 8 8.77 8.24 -7.37
N LEU A 9 8.98 8.55 -6.10
CA LEU A 9 8.70 7.64 -4.98
C LEU A 9 7.21 7.28 -4.90
N MET A 10 6.31 8.24 -5.08
CA MET A 10 4.87 8.00 -5.09
C MET A 10 4.47 7.00 -6.18
N ILE A 11 4.94 7.21 -7.42
CA ILE A 11 4.67 6.31 -8.55
C ILE A 11 5.29 4.94 -8.28
N LEU A 12 6.53 4.89 -7.80
CA LEU A 12 7.23 3.64 -7.51
C LEU A 12 6.50 2.83 -6.44
N PHE A 13 6.11 3.44 -5.32
CA PHE A 13 5.34 2.79 -4.27
C PHE A 13 3.99 2.30 -4.78
N PHE A 14 3.31 3.11 -5.57
CA PHE A 14 2.05 2.73 -6.21
C PHE A 14 2.22 1.47 -7.08
N VAL A 15 3.17 1.47 -8.01
CA VAL A 15 3.41 0.35 -8.94
C VAL A 15 3.84 -0.91 -8.19
N MET A 16 4.71 -0.78 -7.17
CA MET A 16 5.13 -1.91 -6.36
C MET A 16 3.98 -2.54 -5.59
N MET A 17 3.17 -1.74 -4.89
CA MET A 17 2.04 -2.27 -4.12
C MET A 17 0.96 -2.84 -5.03
N PHE A 18 0.73 -2.22 -6.19
CA PHE A 18 -0.15 -2.77 -7.22
C PHE A 18 0.35 -4.12 -7.73
N GLY A 19 1.63 -4.22 -8.11
CA GLY A 19 2.23 -5.43 -8.66
C GLY A 19 2.27 -6.58 -7.66
N ILE A 20 2.71 -6.32 -6.43
CA ILE A 20 2.72 -7.32 -5.35
C ILE A 20 1.29 -7.77 -5.04
N GLY A 21 0.35 -6.83 -4.94
CA GLY A 21 -1.06 -7.13 -4.70
C GLY A 21 -1.65 -8.02 -5.80
N PHE A 22 -1.32 -7.73 -7.06
CA PHE A 22 -1.74 -8.51 -8.21
C PHE A 22 -1.19 -9.95 -8.18
N ILE A 23 0.12 -10.12 -7.92
CA ILE A 23 0.77 -11.43 -7.83
C ILE A 23 0.19 -12.25 -6.67
N LEU A 24 0.06 -11.65 -5.49
CA LEU A 24 -0.54 -12.32 -4.33
C LEU A 24 -1.97 -12.79 -4.62
N ASN A 25 -2.73 -12.01 -5.37
CA ASN A 25 -4.09 -12.39 -5.76
C ASN A 25 -4.14 -13.63 -6.66
N MET A 26 -3.20 -13.71 -7.61
CA MET A 26 -3.06 -14.85 -8.50
C MET A 26 -2.69 -16.13 -7.74
N LEU A 27 -1.85 -16.02 -6.70
CA LEU A 27 -1.46 -17.16 -5.86
C LEU A 27 -2.56 -17.59 -4.88
N MET A 28 -3.14 -16.62 -4.15
CA MET A 28 -4.08 -16.89 -3.05
C MET A 28 -5.53 -17.11 -3.52
N LYS A 29 -5.84 -16.77 -4.78
CA LYS A 29 -7.20 -16.86 -5.38
C LYS A 29 -8.28 -16.08 -4.62
N THR A 30 -7.88 -15.12 -3.79
CA THR A 30 -8.76 -14.20 -3.04
C THR A 30 -8.62 -12.76 -3.52
N THR A 31 -9.72 -12.12 -3.95
CA THR A 31 -9.72 -10.81 -4.61
C THR A 31 -9.20 -9.66 -3.75
N TRP A 32 -9.59 -9.59 -2.48
CA TRP A 32 -9.34 -8.42 -1.63
C TRP A 32 -8.28 -8.67 -0.55
N PHE A 33 -7.82 -9.91 -0.41
CA PHE A 33 -6.82 -10.29 0.60
C PHE A 33 -5.53 -9.45 0.54
N PRO A 34 -4.93 -9.17 -0.63
CA PRO A 34 -3.71 -8.37 -0.67
C PRO A 34 -3.91 -6.93 -0.19
N ALA A 35 -5.09 -6.34 -0.46
CA ALA A 35 -5.44 -5.01 0.03
C ALA A 35 -5.65 -5.00 1.54
N TYR A 36 -6.34 -6.01 2.10
CA TYR A 36 -6.49 -6.14 3.56
C TYR A 36 -5.15 -6.37 4.25
N LEU A 37 -4.29 -7.22 3.68
CA LEU A 37 -2.94 -7.44 4.19
C LEU A 37 -2.15 -6.12 4.23
N PHE A 38 -2.24 -5.32 3.18
CA PHE A 38 -1.58 -4.02 3.14
C PHE A 38 -2.09 -3.07 4.24
N ILE A 39 -3.41 -2.92 4.36
CA ILE A 39 -4.01 -1.94 5.27
C ILE A 39 -3.90 -2.37 6.73
N ILE A 40 -4.14 -3.65 7.03
CA ILE A 40 -4.25 -4.15 8.41
C ILE A 40 -2.89 -4.59 8.96
N VAL A 41 -1.96 -5.01 8.10
CA VAL A 41 -0.66 -5.54 8.57
C VAL A 41 0.47 -4.57 8.25
N LEU A 42 0.64 -4.15 7.00
CA LEU A 42 1.79 -3.31 6.62
C LEU A 42 1.73 -1.91 7.25
N ILE A 43 0.57 -1.23 7.22
CA ILE A 43 0.46 0.11 7.81
C ILE A 43 0.78 0.11 9.31
N PRO A 44 0.17 -0.74 10.16
CA PRO A 44 0.49 -0.76 11.58
C PRO A 44 1.94 -1.13 11.87
N ILE A 45 2.54 -2.03 11.08
CA ILE A 45 3.97 -2.37 11.23
C ILE A 45 4.86 -1.16 10.96
N VAL A 46 4.57 -0.38 9.92
CA VAL A 46 5.34 0.84 9.61
C VAL A 46 5.22 1.86 10.73
N ILE A 47 4.01 2.06 11.25
CA ILE A 47 3.75 2.99 12.36
C ILE A 47 4.49 2.52 13.62
N PHE A 48 4.42 1.24 13.95
CA PHE A 48 5.06 0.68 15.14
C PHE A 48 6.58 0.64 15.01
N SER A 49 7.13 0.38 13.82
CA SER A 49 8.57 0.34 13.59
C SER A 49 9.23 1.71 13.69
N MET A 50 8.50 2.77 13.38
CA MET A 50 8.97 4.16 13.46
C MET A 50 8.67 4.79 14.82
N TRP A 51 8.01 4.05 15.72
CA TRP A 51 7.66 4.51 17.04
C TRP A 51 8.88 4.54 17.96
N ASP A 52 9.22 5.73 18.46
CA ASP A 52 10.14 5.89 19.60
C ASP A 52 9.38 5.75 20.93
N ARG A 53 9.80 4.81 21.79
CA ARG A 53 9.12 4.51 23.07
C ARG A 53 9.14 5.66 24.06
N SER A 54 9.96 6.70 23.82
CA SER A 54 10.06 7.87 24.69
C SER A 54 8.96 8.91 24.47
N SER A 55 8.21 8.85 23.35
CA SER A 55 7.22 9.87 22.95
C SER A 55 5.77 9.35 22.96
N SER A 56 4.82 10.27 23.18
CA SER A 56 3.38 10.00 23.19
C SER A 56 2.83 9.74 21.78
N PHE A 57 1.76 8.93 21.66
CA PHE A 57 1.11 8.54 20.39
C PHE A 57 0.78 9.73 19.49
N GLY A 58 0.31 10.83 20.09
CA GLY A 58 -0.03 12.05 19.36
C GLY A 58 1.19 12.75 18.76
N THR A 59 2.33 12.73 19.46
CA THR A 59 3.56 13.42 19.03
C THR A 59 4.25 12.65 17.89
N HIS A 60 4.13 11.32 17.88
CA HIS A 60 4.59 10.46 16.78
C HIS A 60 3.80 10.64 15.49
N LEU A 61 2.48 10.77 15.59
CA LEU A 61 1.68 10.96 14.38
C LEU A 61 1.98 12.32 13.71
N SER A 62 2.33 13.33 14.51
CA SER A 62 2.80 14.63 14.02
C SER A 62 4.24 14.66 13.54
N SER A 63 5.08 13.64 13.83
CA SER A 63 6.46 13.60 13.35
C SER A 63 6.56 13.16 11.89
N TYR A 64 5.52 12.53 11.34
CA TYR A 64 5.46 12.21 9.92
C TYR A 64 5.32 13.47 9.08
N GLY A 65 6.17 13.59 8.08
CA GLY A 65 6.08 14.67 7.11
C GLY A 65 4.91 14.45 6.15
N PRO A 66 4.41 15.51 5.48
CA PRO A 66 3.39 15.38 4.45
C PRO A 66 3.80 14.45 3.30
N VAL A 67 5.11 14.32 3.03
CA VAL A 67 5.66 13.42 2.02
C VAL A 67 5.42 11.94 2.37
N ASP A 68 5.57 11.57 3.64
CA ASP A 68 5.39 10.19 4.10
C ASP A 68 3.93 9.74 3.90
N TYR A 69 3.00 10.63 4.23
CA TYR A 69 1.57 10.41 3.99
C TYR A 69 1.25 10.24 2.51
N LEU A 70 1.82 11.07 1.63
CA LEU A 70 1.60 10.98 0.18
C LEU A 70 2.10 9.66 -0.41
N ILE A 71 3.28 9.19 0.03
CA ILE A 71 3.84 7.91 -0.42
C ILE A 71 2.99 6.75 0.12
N GLY A 72 2.62 6.79 1.41
CA GLY A 72 1.76 5.79 2.03
C GLY A 72 0.41 5.67 1.34
N LEU A 73 -0.27 6.79 1.07
CA LEU A 73 -1.53 6.84 0.34
C LEU A 73 -1.39 6.29 -1.10
N SER A 74 -0.27 6.58 -1.75
CA SER A 74 0.03 6.03 -3.08
C SER A 74 0.14 4.50 -3.04
N GLY A 75 0.78 3.95 -2.00
CA GLY A 75 0.81 2.51 -1.75
C GLY A 75 -0.57 1.89 -1.51
N VAL A 76 -1.41 2.55 -0.68
CA VAL A 76 -2.80 2.12 -0.43
C VAL A 76 -3.60 2.10 -1.73
N ALA A 77 -3.51 3.16 -2.52
CA ALA A 77 -4.19 3.26 -3.81
C ALA A 77 -3.77 2.13 -4.76
N GLY A 78 -2.47 1.81 -4.83
CA GLY A 78 -1.95 0.69 -5.61
C GLY A 78 -2.53 -0.66 -5.16
N ALA A 79 -2.56 -0.93 -3.86
CA ALA A 79 -3.11 -2.15 -3.30
C ALA A 79 -4.62 -2.30 -3.59
N ILE A 80 -5.41 -1.24 -3.40
CA ILE A 80 -6.86 -1.25 -3.67
C ILE A 80 -7.14 -1.47 -5.18
N LEU A 81 -6.43 -0.74 -6.04
CA LEU A 81 -6.59 -0.89 -7.49
C LEU A 81 -6.19 -2.28 -7.98
N SER A 82 -5.21 -2.93 -7.35
CA SER A 82 -4.87 -4.32 -7.68
C SER A 82 -6.05 -5.27 -7.44
N GLY A 83 -6.75 -5.10 -6.31
CA GLY A 83 -7.95 -5.88 -5.98
C GLY A 83 -9.08 -5.64 -6.98
N TRP A 84 -9.31 -4.36 -7.33
CA TRP A 84 -10.32 -3.99 -8.32
C TRP A 84 -10.02 -4.56 -9.72
N THR A 85 -8.76 -4.45 -10.18
CA THR A 85 -8.32 -5.00 -11.47
C THR A 85 -8.53 -6.51 -11.51
N ILE A 86 -8.16 -7.24 -10.45
CA ILE A 86 -8.39 -8.68 -10.41
C ILE A 86 -9.89 -9.02 -10.37
N GLN A 87 -10.71 -8.27 -9.65
CA GLN A 87 -12.15 -8.47 -9.66
C GLN A 87 -12.71 -8.37 -11.09
N LYS A 88 -12.26 -7.38 -11.85
CA LYS A 88 -12.65 -7.20 -13.25
C LYS A 88 -12.17 -8.36 -14.13
N LEU A 89 -10.94 -8.82 -13.97
CA LEU A 89 -10.42 -9.98 -14.70
C LEU A 89 -11.21 -11.26 -14.39
N ARG A 90 -11.57 -11.49 -13.13
CA ARG A 90 -12.41 -12.64 -12.72
C ARG A 90 -13.78 -12.61 -13.38
N LEU A 91 -14.42 -11.44 -13.39
CA LEU A 91 -15.72 -11.24 -14.06
C LEU A 91 -15.60 -11.43 -15.58
N GLY A 92 -14.44 -11.11 -16.16
CA GLY A 92 -14.13 -11.35 -17.57
C GLY A 92 -13.78 -12.80 -17.93
N GLY A 93 -13.86 -13.75 -16.99
CA GLY A 93 -13.58 -15.16 -17.25
C GLY A 93 -12.09 -15.49 -17.39
N TYR A 94 -11.19 -14.58 -17.02
CA TYR A 94 -9.75 -14.86 -17.04
C TYR A 94 -9.41 -15.91 -15.98
N LYS A 95 -8.82 -17.02 -16.43
CA LYS A 95 -8.33 -18.07 -15.53
C LYS A 95 -7.04 -17.57 -14.88
N MET A 96 -7.10 -17.33 -13.57
CA MET A 96 -5.89 -17.17 -12.77
C MET A 96 -5.17 -18.52 -12.69
N PHE A 97 -3.83 -18.48 -12.62
CA PHE A 97 -2.96 -19.66 -12.57
C PHE A 97 -3.45 -20.79 -11.65
#